data_AF-A0A4Q0YF09-F1
#
_entry.id   AF-A0A4Q0YF09-F1
#
_cell.length_a   1.000
_cell.length_b   1.000
_cell.length_c   1.000
_cell.angle_alpha   90.00
_cell.angle_beta   90.00
_cell.angle_gamma   90.00
#
_symmetry.space_group_name_H-M   'P 1'
#
loop_
_entity.id
_entity.type
_entity.pdbx_description
1 polymer ?
#
loop_
_entity_poly.entity_id
_entity_poly.type
_entity_poly.pdbx_seq_one_letter_code
_entity_poly.pdbx_strand_id
1 'polypeptide(L)'
;MKNSFVLLFTLILIFIFSLLCINIFETKAIASTNIINQHTYIQAKNHLKFLEEYILYLPTLESINKIEIPDESFNISANIKKVDEKYEIEMIVKNLDSNIRVYKKIFKNII
;
A
#
# COMPACT_ATOMS: atom_id res chain seq x y z
N MET A 1 18.86 -37.30 43.13
CA MET A 1 17.48 -36.86 42.80
C MET A 1 17.36 -35.35 42.64
N LYS A 2 17.81 -34.51 43.59
CA LYS A 2 17.68 -33.04 43.54
C LYS A 2 18.22 -32.40 42.24
N ASN A 3 19.39 -32.84 41.74
CA ASN A 3 20.00 -32.30 40.52
C ASN A 3 19.21 -32.64 39.24
N SER A 4 18.58 -33.81 39.18
CA SER A 4 17.76 -34.23 38.03
C SER A 4 16.46 -33.44 37.95
N PHE A 5 15.86 -33.06 39.09
CA PHE A 5 14.69 -32.18 39.12
C PHE A 5 15.04 -30.75 38.70
N VAL A 6 16.20 -30.23 39.10
CA VAL A 6 16.70 -28.92 38.64
C VAL A 6 16.92 -28.94 37.12
N LEU A 7 17.48 -30.03 36.59
CA LEU A 7 17.66 -30.21 35.14
C LEU A 7 16.32 -30.23 34.39
N LEU A 8 15.33 -30.99 34.88
CA LEU A 8 14.01 -31.04 34.27
C LEU A 8 13.33 -29.67 34.28
N PHE A 9 13.41 -28.96 35.41
CA PHE A 9 12.82 -27.63 35.55
C PHE A 9 13.47 -26.60 34.63
N THR A 10 14.80 -26.62 34.51
CA THR A 10 15.51 -25.75 33.56
C THR A 10 15.12 -26.04 32.11
N LEU A 11 14.92 -27.32 31.74
CA LEU A 11 14.48 -27.69 30.40
C LEU A 11 13.06 -27.18 30.09
N ILE A 12 12.14 -27.30 31.05
CA ILE A 12 10.78 -26.75 30.95
C ILE A 12 10.82 -25.23 30.81
N LEU A 13 11.66 -24.57 31.59
CA LEU A 13 11.79 -23.12 31.56
C LEU A 13 12.33 -22.61 30.20
N ILE A 14 13.37 -23.27 29.67
CA ILE A 14 13.92 -22.96 28.34
C ILE A 14 12.86 -23.18 27.27
N PHE A 15 12.08 -24.26 27.36
CA PHE A 15 11.00 -24.53 26.42
C PHE A 15 9.94 -23.42 26.42
N ILE A 16 9.49 -22.98 27.60
CA ILE A 16 8.54 -21.88 27.75
C ILE A 16 9.11 -20.59 27.17
N PHE A 17 10.36 -20.25 27.49
CA PHE A 17 11.00 -19.05 26.95
C PHE A 17 11.16 -19.11 25.43
N SER A 18 11.48 -20.28 24.87
CA SER A 18 11.56 -20.46 23.42
C SER A 18 10.23 -20.14 22.74
N LEU A 19 9.11 -20.66 23.28
CA LEU A 19 7.77 -20.37 22.75
C LEU A 19 7.43 -18.87 22.86
N LEU A 20 7.75 -18.25 23.99
CA LEU A 20 7.54 -16.81 24.19
C LEU A 20 8.36 -15.98 23.20
N CYS A 21 9.62 -16.33 22.97
CA CYS A 21 10.48 -15.64 22.01
C CYS A 21 9.88 -15.69 20.60
N ILE A 22 9.47 -16.87 20.13
CA ILE A 22 8.85 -17.04 18.80
C ILE A 22 7.63 -16.13 18.66
N ASN A 23 6.71 -16.17 19.64
CA ASN A 23 5.50 -15.34 19.60
C ASN A 23 5.81 -13.83 19.58
N ILE A 24 6.82 -13.38 20.33
CA ILE A 24 7.25 -11.98 20.34
C ILE A 24 7.80 -11.57 18.97
N PHE A 25 8.65 -12.43 18.36
CA PHE A 25 9.21 -12.15 17.04
C PHE A 25 8.14 -12.11 15.95
N GLU A 26 7.22 -13.07 15.94
CA GLU A 26 6.10 -13.10 15.00
C GLU A 26 5.24 -11.84 15.13
N THR A 27 4.86 -11.46 16.36
CA THR A 27 4.06 -10.26 16.60
C THR A 27 4.76 -9.00 16.10
N LYS A 28 6.07 -8.87 16.35
CA LYS A 28 6.86 -7.72 15.89
C LYS A 28 7.01 -7.71 14.37
N ALA A 29 7.22 -8.86 13.74
CA ALA A 29 7.32 -8.98 12.29
C ALA A 29 6.00 -8.56 11.61
N ILE A 30 4.86 -9.04 12.11
CA ILE A 30 3.53 -8.64 11.61
C ILE A 30 3.32 -7.13 11.77
N ALA A 31 3.64 -6.58 12.95
CA ALA A 31 3.51 -5.15 13.20
C ALA A 31 4.40 -4.31 12.26
N SER A 32 5.65 -4.74 12.02
CA SER A 32 6.57 -4.07 11.10
C SER A 32 6.05 -4.08 9.67
N THR A 33 5.60 -5.23 9.17
CA THR A 33 4.97 -5.36 7.84
C THR A 33 3.75 -4.47 7.72
N ASN A 34 2.92 -4.39 8.77
CA ASN A 34 1.73 -3.53 8.75
C ASN A 34 2.09 -2.04 8.68
N ILE A 35 3.14 -1.60 9.39
CA ILE A 35 3.64 -0.22 9.31
C ILE A 35 4.14 0.10 7.89
N ILE A 36 4.90 -0.81 7.28
CA ILE A 36 5.39 -0.66 5.90
C ILE A 36 4.21 -0.54 4.93
N ASN A 37 3.21 -1.40 5.08
CA ASN A 37 2.02 -1.37 4.24
C ASN A 37 1.22 -0.06 4.41
N GLN A 38 1.05 0.39 5.65
CA GLN A 38 0.36 1.65 5.94
C GLN A 38 1.11 2.85 5.33
N HIS A 39 2.43 2.89 5.47
CA HIS A 39 3.26 3.94 4.88
C HIS A 39 3.16 3.95 3.35
N THR A 40 3.27 2.78 2.72
CA THR A 40 3.15 2.63 1.26
C THR A 40 1.76 3.04 0.76
N TYR A 41 0.71 2.72 1.51
CA TYR A 41 -0.65 3.15 1.21
C TYR A 41 -0.80 4.67 1.27
N ILE A 42 -0.21 5.33 2.27
CA ILE A 42 -0.22 6.80 2.38
C ILE A 42 0.51 7.44 1.19
N GLN A 43 1.68 6.92 0.81
CA GLN A 43 2.41 7.39 -0.35
C GLN A 43 1.58 7.24 -1.64
N ALA A 44 0.99 6.06 -1.87
CA ALA A 44 0.12 5.83 -3.02
C ALA A 44 -1.07 6.80 -3.06
N LYS A 45 -1.66 7.11 -1.89
CA LYS A 45 -2.75 8.09 -1.76
C LYS A 45 -2.29 9.51 -2.09
N ASN A 46 -1.06 9.89 -1.71
CA ASN A 46 -0.49 11.18 -2.05
C ASN A 46 -0.23 11.31 -3.55
N HIS A 47 0.34 10.29 -4.19
CA HIS A 47 0.52 10.26 -5.64
C HIS A 47 -0.82 10.35 -6.39
N LEU A 48 -1.84 9.65 -5.89
CA LEU A 48 -3.18 9.70 -6.46
C LEU A 48 -3.80 11.10 -6.33
N LYS A 49 -3.64 11.75 -5.17
CA LYS A 49 -4.09 13.12 -4.95
C LYS A 49 -3.38 14.11 -5.88
N PHE A 50 -2.06 13.96 -6.05
CA PHE A 50 -1.29 14.75 -7.01
C PHE A 50 -1.82 14.58 -8.44
N LEU A 51 -2.06 13.34 -8.87
CA LEU A 51 -2.58 13.04 -10.21
C LEU A 51 -3.98 13.65 -10.42
N GLU A 52 -4.84 13.62 -9.41
CA GLU A 52 -6.14 14.27 -9.44
C GLU A 52 -6.03 15.78 -9.59
N GLU A 53 -5.21 16.43 -8.77
CA GLU A 53 -4.98 17.87 -8.82
C GLU A 53 -4.43 18.29 -10.19
N TYR A 54 -3.49 17.50 -10.75
CA TYR A 54 -2.95 17.70 -12.08
C TYR A 54 -4.02 17.65 -13.18
N ILE A 55 -4.88 16.61 -13.17
CA ILE A 55 -5.93 16.44 -14.18
C ILE A 55 -7.01 17.53 -14.06
N LEU A 56 -7.32 17.95 -12.84
CA LEU A 56 -8.25 19.07 -12.61
C LEU A 56 -7.69 20.38 -13.12
N TYR A 57 -6.39 20.62 -12.95
CA TYR A 57 -5.70 21.81 -13.45
C TYR A 57 -5.63 21.90 -14.98
N LEU A 58 -5.60 20.77 -15.70
CA LEU A 58 -5.54 20.78 -17.16
C LEU A 58 -6.77 21.47 -17.78
N PRO A 59 -6.59 22.46 -18.67
CA PRO A 59 -7.71 23.24 -19.22
C PRO A 59 -8.64 22.38 -20.09
N THR A 60 -8.08 21.47 -20.89
CA THR A 60 -8.82 20.52 -21.73
C THR A 60 -8.21 19.13 -21.63
N LEU A 61 -9.07 18.11 -21.71
CA LEU A 61 -8.69 16.69 -21.79
C LEU A 61 -8.97 16.11 -23.18
N GLU A 62 -9.22 16.98 -24.16
CA GLU A 62 -9.46 16.58 -25.54
C GLU A 62 -8.23 15.83 -26.07
N SER A 63 -8.46 14.68 -26.71
CA SER A 63 -7.44 13.77 -27.26
C SER A 63 -6.55 13.01 -26.25
N ILE A 64 -6.69 13.24 -24.94
CA ILE A 64 -5.93 12.49 -23.93
C ILE A 64 -6.74 11.27 -23.49
N ASN A 65 -6.30 10.06 -23.87
CA ASN A 65 -6.93 8.81 -23.45
C ASN A 65 -6.27 8.20 -22.20
N LYS A 66 -4.98 8.50 -21.99
CA LYS A 66 -4.19 7.93 -20.90
C LYS A 66 -3.10 8.90 -20.45
N ILE A 67 -2.90 9.00 -19.15
CA ILE A 67 -1.77 9.69 -18.52
C ILE A 67 -1.01 8.63 -17.73
N GLU A 68 0.30 8.56 -17.92
CA GLU A 68 1.20 7.74 -17.12
C GLU A 68 2.32 8.62 -16.59
N ILE A 69 2.63 8.46 -15.32
CA ILE A 69 3.75 9.16 -14.68
C ILE A 69 4.79 8.11 -14.33
N PRO A 70 6.01 8.19 -14.91
CA PRO A 70 7.07 7.28 -14.58
C PRO A 70 7.55 7.54 -13.15
N ASP A 71 7.62 6.49 -12.36
CA ASP A 71 8.18 6.49 -11.01
C ASP A 71 8.86 5.13 -10.78
N GLU A 72 9.92 5.12 -9.97
CA GLU A 72 10.73 3.92 -9.74
C GLU A 72 10.03 2.90 -8.83
N SER A 73 9.10 3.35 -7.98
CA SER A 73 8.44 2.54 -6.95
C SER A 73 6.94 2.38 -7.19
N PHE A 74 6.33 3.26 -8.00
CA PHE A 74 4.90 3.26 -8.27
C PHE A 74 4.58 3.31 -9.77
N ASN A 75 3.58 2.53 -10.17
CA ASN A 75 2.89 2.72 -11.43
C ASN A 75 1.70 3.65 -11.21
N ILE A 76 1.82 4.89 -11.69
CA ILE A 76 0.82 5.94 -11.58
C ILE A 76 0.19 6.15 -12.95
N SER A 77 -1.12 5.90 -13.06
CA SER A 77 -1.83 5.99 -14.33
C SER A 77 -3.23 6.57 -14.17
N ALA A 78 -3.70 7.28 -15.18
CA ALA A 78 -5.09 7.67 -15.34
C ALA A 78 -5.57 7.29 -16.74
N ASN A 79 -6.72 6.62 -16.82
CA ASN A 79 -7.44 6.41 -18.06
C ASN A 79 -8.58 7.42 -18.15
N ILE A 80 -8.68 8.09 -19.29
CA ILE A 80 -9.68 9.12 -19.53
C ILE A 80 -10.59 8.62 -20.65
N LYS A 81 -11.89 8.62 -20.40
CA LYS A 81 -12.92 8.24 -21.37
C LYS A 81 -13.91 9.39 -21.48
N LYS A 82 -14.21 9.79 -22.71
CA LYS A 82 -15.32 10.71 -22.96
C LYS A 82 -16.63 9.91 -22.96
N VAL A 83 -17.53 10.24 -22.05
CA VAL A 83 -18.87 9.66 -21.95
C VAL A 83 -19.86 10.83 -21.99
N ASP A 84 -20.57 10.94 -23.10
CA ASP A 84 -21.48 12.06 -23.40
C ASP A 84 -20.79 13.44 -23.28
N GLU A 85 -21.28 14.30 -22.38
CA GLU A 85 -20.78 15.66 -22.09
C GLU A 85 -19.75 15.70 -20.94
N LYS A 86 -19.25 14.53 -20.49
CA LYS A 86 -18.33 14.41 -19.36
C LYS A 86 -17.10 13.56 -19.70
N TYR A 87 -15.99 13.90 -19.07
CA TYR A 87 -14.81 13.05 -18.98
C TYR A 87 -14.92 12.18 -17.73
N GLU A 88 -14.95 10.88 -17.94
CA GLU A 88 -14.75 9.88 -16.92
C GLU A 88 -13.26 9.59 -16.77
N ILE A 89 -12.72 9.79 -15.57
CA ILE A 89 -11.29 9.66 -15.31
C ILE A 89 -11.10 8.59 -14.24
N GLU A 90 -10.46 7.49 -14.61
CA GLU A 90 -10.10 6.36 -13.75
C GLU A 90 -8.62 6.45 -13.39
N MET A 91 -8.32 6.81 -12.14
CA MET A 91 -6.96 6.95 -11.62
C MET A 91 -6.57 5.73 -10.80
N ILE A 92 -5.37 5.21 -11.07
CA ILE A 92 -4.81 4.03 -10.40
C ILE A 92 -3.36 4.34 -10.03
N VAL A 93 -3.03 4.13 -8.76
CA VAL A 93 -1.65 4.08 -8.28
C VAL A 93 -1.39 2.70 -7.70
N LYS A 94 -0.41 1.99 -8.24
CA LYS A 94 -0.01 0.66 -7.78
C LYS A 94 1.47 0.67 -7.42
N ASN A 95 1.81 0.20 -6.23
CA ASN A 95 3.21 -0.01 -5.86
C ASN A 95 3.80 -1.22 -6.63
N LEU A 96 5.08 -1.14 -7.00
CA LEU A 96 5.73 -2.20 -7.79
C LEU A 96 6.14 -3.40 -6.93
N ASP A 97 6.61 -3.14 -5.71
CA ASP A 97 7.15 -4.16 -4.80
C ASP A 97 6.08 -4.81 -3.91
N SER A 98 4.95 -4.14 -3.72
CA SER A 98 3.86 -4.57 -2.85
C SER A 98 2.52 -4.63 -3.58
N ASN A 99 1.59 -5.44 -3.06
CA ASN A 99 0.24 -5.58 -3.62
C ASN A 99 -0.69 -4.40 -3.28
N ILE A 100 -0.15 -3.24 -2.91
CA ILE A 100 -0.93 -2.07 -2.53
C ILE A 100 -1.33 -1.29 -3.79
N ARG A 101 -2.64 -1.09 -3.95
CA ARG A 101 -3.23 -0.32 -5.04
C ARG A 101 -4.27 0.63 -4.49
N VAL A 102 -4.22 1.87 -4.94
CA VAL A 102 -5.24 2.89 -4.68
C VAL A 102 -5.92 3.23 -6.00
N TYR A 103 -7.25 3.30 -5.96
CA TYR A 103 -8.09 3.60 -7.11
C TYR A 103 -9.02 4.75 -6.77
N LYS A 104 -9.22 5.66 -7.74
CA LYS A 104 -10.23 6.71 -7.64
C LYS A 104 -10.79 7.04 -9.01
N LYS A 105 -12.10 7.30 -9.03
CA LYS A 105 -12.84 7.70 -10.21
C LYS A 105 -13.39 9.11 -10.01
N ILE A 106 -13.19 10.00 -10.98
CA ILE A 106 -13.74 11.35 -10.97
C ILE A 106 -14.42 11.66 -12.31
N PHE A 107 -15.32 12.65 -12.30
CA PHE A 107 -15.97 13.17 -13.49
C PHE A 107 -15.64 14.65 -13.65
N LYS A 108 -15.25 15.05 -14.86
CA LYS A 108 -15.01 16.45 -15.24
C LYS A 108 -15.94 16.82 -16.39
N ASN A 109 -16.68 17.93 -16.27
CA ASN A 109 -17.53 18.40 -17.36
C ASN A 109 -16.68 18.94 -18.51
N ILE A 110 -17.18 18.78 -19.74
CA ILE A 110 -16.63 19.47 -20.92
C ILE A 110 -17.09 20.93 -20.80
N ILE A 111 -16.13 21.85 -20.63
CA ILE A 111 -16.38 23.30 -20.69
C ILE A 111 -16.04 23.77 -22.09
#